data_AF-A0A2E2IPY4-F1
#
_entry.id   AF-A0A2E2IPY4-F1
#
_cell.length_a   1.000
_cell.length_b   1.000
_cell.length_c   1.000
_cell.angle_alpha   90.00
_cell.angle_beta   90.00
_cell.angle_gamma   90.00
#
_symmetry.space_group_name_H-M   'P 1'
#
loop_
_entity.id
_entity.type
_entity.pdbx_description
1 polymer ?
#
loop_
_entity_poly.entity_id
_entity_poly.type
_entity_poly.pdbx_seq_one_letter_code
_entity_poly.pdbx_strand_id
1 'polypeptide(L)'
;MHSTALPHGISLIDPRPVHEESPYTFELPHPDHVAAVQIGDLVKAIFSDVDGGHPAERMWVRVDRIEDDWFAGELDSTPSDMKNLEAGDPVGVPRSHVISVFTGDGRKLPEIPPRPDYWQRCFVDVCILERRSHVDYLYREPPDMAREGDTYPDSGWRLRGTPEAIEEDEGREDQFEYVALGAVLNRDDRWVHLLDEEPGVAFQWDAETQDYLRTERPDLLESGDAEE
;
A
#
# COMPACT_ATOMS: atom_id res chain seq x y z
N MET A 1 4.48 -29.74 26.45
CA MET A 1 3.47 -28.72 26.09
C MET A 1 3.98 -27.38 26.56
N HIS A 2 4.88 -26.74 25.80
CA HIS A 2 5.28 -25.36 26.05
C HIS A 2 4.45 -24.48 25.12
N SER A 3 3.82 -23.48 25.73
CA SER A 3 2.69 -22.73 25.20
C SER A 3 3.08 -21.93 23.96
N THR A 4 2.20 -21.99 22.98
CA THR A 4 2.03 -21.10 21.82
C THR A 4 1.54 -19.70 22.21
N ALA A 5 1.89 -19.24 23.41
CA ALA A 5 1.45 -17.97 23.94
C ALA A 5 2.49 -16.89 23.64
N LEU A 6 2.02 -15.79 23.09
CA LEU A 6 2.74 -14.52 23.14
C LEU A 6 3.05 -14.17 24.61
N PRO A 7 4.12 -13.39 24.87
CA PRO A 7 4.35 -12.82 26.18
C PRO A 7 3.11 -12.11 26.73
N HIS A 8 2.97 -12.12 28.06
CA HIS A 8 1.79 -11.55 28.70
C HIS A 8 1.65 -10.06 28.39
N GLY A 9 0.47 -9.64 27.94
CA GLY A 9 0.20 -8.26 27.55
C GLY A 9 0.45 -7.96 26.06
N ILE A 10 0.93 -8.94 25.29
CA ILE A 10 1.17 -8.81 23.86
C ILE A 10 0.05 -9.48 23.05
N SER A 11 -0.35 -8.85 21.95
CA SER A 11 -1.25 -9.38 20.94
C SER A 11 -0.64 -9.22 19.54
N LEU A 12 -1.25 -9.89 18.57
CA LEU A 12 -0.98 -9.71 17.14
C LEU A 12 -2.17 -9.03 16.48
N ILE A 13 -1.89 -8.12 15.55
CA ILE A 13 -2.92 -7.49 14.71
C ILE A 13 -3.13 -8.36 13.48
N ASP A 14 -4.39 -8.73 13.21
CA ASP A 14 -4.79 -9.36 11.95
C ASP A 14 -4.58 -8.35 10.81
N PRO A 15 -3.69 -8.64 9.84
CA PRO A 15 -3.35 -7.68 8.80
C PRO A 15 -4.36 -7.68 7.65
N ARG A 16 -5.30 -8.63 7.61
CA ARG A 16 -6.26 -8.76 6.50
C ARG A 16 -7.24 -7.59 6.41
N PRO A 17 -7.84 -7.08 7.50
CA PRO A 17 -8.63 -5.85 7.43
C PRO A 17 -7.84 -4.65 6.92
N VAL A 18 -6.56 -4.52 7.32
CA VAL A 18 -5.68 -3.43 6.84
C VAL A 18 -5.43 -3.56 5.34
N HIS A 19 -5.22 -4.78 4.84
CA HIS A 19 -5.10 -5.05 3.42
C HIS A 19 -6.40 -4.77 2.67
N GLU A 20 -7.55 -5.18 3.20
CA GLU A 20 -8.86 -4.91 2.59
C GLU A 20 -9.15 -3.40 2.48
N GLU A 21 -8.74 -2.62 3.48
CA GLU A 21 -8.88 -1.17 3.47
C GLU A 21 -7.84 -0.45 2.60
N SER A 22 -6.72 -1.09 2.29
CA SER A 22 -5.59 -0.48 1.56
C SER A 22 -4.84 -1.48 0.67
N PRO A 23 -5.51 -2.13 -0.30
CA PRO A 23 -4.93 -3.25 -1.05
C PRO A 23 -3.78 -2.84 -1.97
N TYR A 24 -3.71 -1.56 -2.35
CA TYR A 24 -2.69 -1.02 -3.26
C TYR A 24 -1.45 -0.45 -2.54
N THR A 25 -1.45 -0.38 -1.21
CA THR A 25 -0.30 0.14 -0.42
C THR A 25 0.06 -0.72 0.79
N PHE A 26 -0.77 -1.68 1.15
CA PHE A 26 -0.51 -2.65 2.21
C PHE A 26 -0.59 -4.06 1.63
N GLU A 27 0.56 -4.61 1.29
CA GLU A 27 0.63 -5.94 0.67
C GLU A 27 0.73 -7.05 1.71
N LEU A 28 0.00 -8.14 1.45
CA LEU A 28 0.19 -9.42 2.13
C LEU A 28 1.05 -10.35 1.27
N PRO A 29 1.88 -11.20 1.89
CA PRO A 29 2.70 -12.18 1.18
C PRO A 29 1.79 -13.15 0.40
N HIS A 30 2.29 -13.67 -0.72
CA HIS A 30 1.55 -14.67 -1.48
C HIS A 30 1.36 -15.94 -0.63
N PRO A 31 0.19 -16.60 -0.68
CA PRO A 31 -0.06 -17.83 0.09
C PRO A 31 1.02 -18.90 -0.10
N ASP A 32 1.54 -19.07 -1.32
CA ASP A 32 2.62 -20.03 -1.62
C ASP A 32 3.93 -19.68 -0.91
N HIS A 33 4.22 -18.40 -0.67
CA HIS A 33 5.39 -17.99 0.11
C HIS A 33 5.24 -18.36 1.57
N VAL A 34 4.05 -18.15 2.15
CA VAL A 34 3.72 -18.56 3.53
C VAL A 34 3.69 -20.09 3.66
N ALA A 35 3.21 -20.81 2.65
CA ALA A 35 3.23 -22.27 2.60
C ALA A 35 4.65 -22.84 2.52
N ALA A 36 5.56 -22.13 1.85
CA ALA A 36 6.94 -22.54 1.65
C ALA A 36 7.87 -22.27 2.85
N VAL A 37 7.41 -21.63 3.92
CA VAL A 37 8.22 -21.35 5.12
C VAL A 37 8.82 -22.63 5.71
N GLN A 38 10.09 -22.58 6.09
CA GLN A 38 10.85 -23.66 6.72
C GLN A 38 11.41 -23.24 8.07
N ILE A 39 11.81 -24.21 8.89
CA ILE A 39 12.54 -23.93 10.14
C ILE A 39 13.84 -23.19 9.79
N GLY A 40 14.11 -22.11 10.53
CA GLY A 40 15.23 -21.20 10.29
C GLY A 40 14.88 -19.95 9.46
N ASP A 41 13.73 -19.95 8.77
CA ASP A 41 13.25 -18.75 8.08
C ASP A 41 12.71 -17.71 9.06
N LEU A 42 12.52 -16.49 8.56
CA LEU A 42 11.86 -15.42 9.30
C LEU A 42 10.49 -15.12 8.71
N VAL A 43 9.51 -14.99 9.61
CA VAL A 43 8.19 -14.43 9.28
C VAL A 43 8.02 -13.10 10.00
N LYS A 44 7.38 -12.14 9.33
CA LYS A 44 7.08 -10.83 9.93
C LYS A 44 5.62 -10.77 10.34
N ALA A 45 5.33 -10.21 11.50
CA ALA A 45 3.97 -9.96 11.98
C ALA A 45 3.86 -8.57 12.63
N ILE A 46 2.64 -8.14 12.91
CA ILE A 46 2.35 -6.87 13.59
C ILE A 46 2.00 -7.17 15.05
N PHE A 47 2.85 -6.71 15.97
CA PHE A 47 2.66 -6.88 17.40
C PHE A 47 2.10 -5.60 18.01
N SER A 48 1.24 -5.75 19.01
CA SER A 48 0.65 -4.64 19.76
C SER A 48 0.53 -4.98 21.23
N ASP A 49 0.47 -3.97 22.10
CA ASP A 49 0.06 -4.19 23.48
C ASP A 49 -1.46 -4.35 23.57
N VAL A 50 -1.91 -5.27 24.42
CA VAL A 50 -3.33 -5.56 24.65
C VAL A 50 -4.06 -4.34 25.24
N ASP A 51 -3.37 -3.51 26.03
CA ASP A 51 -3.93 -2.30 26.62
C ASP A 51 -3.81 -1.06 25.72
N GLY A 52 -3.18 -1.20 24.55
CA GLY A 52 -2.92 -0.10 23.62
C GLY A 52 -1.93 0.95 24.16
N GLY A 53 -1.14 0.61 25.18
CA GLY A 53 -0.21 1.53 25.82
C GLY A 53 0.93 2.00 24.92
N HIS A 54 1.25 1.24 23.86
CA HIS A 54 2.32 1.52 22.92
C HIS A 54 1.88 1.32 21.46
N PRO A 55 2.49 2.04 20.49
CA PRO A 55 2.24 1.83 19.07
C PRO A 55 2.55 0.40 18.64
N ALA A 56 1.80 -0.11 17.66
CA ALA A 56 2.06 -1.42 17.10
C ALA A 56 3.36 -1.44 16.26
N GLU A 57 4.11 -2.53 16.33
CA GLU A 57 5.40 -2.68 15.66
C GLU A 57 5.40 -3.89 14.71
N ARG A 58 6.05 -3.74 13.55
CA ARG A 58 6.23 -4.83 12.57
C ARG A 58 7.55 -5.53 12.83
N MET A 59 7.50 -6.75 13.34
CA MET A 59 8.71 -7.45 13.81
C MET A 59 8.87 -8.83 13.21
N TRP A 60 10.13 -9.22 13.05
CA TRP A 60 10.54 -10.52 12.54
C TRP A 60 10.62 -11.55 13.66
N VAL A 61 10.20 -12.77 13.32
CA VAL A 61 10.25 -13.96 14.17
C VAL A 61 11.00 -15.04 13.42
N ARG A 62 12.05 -15.59 14.02
CA ARG A 62 12.77 -16.74 13.49
C ARG A 62 12.01 -18.02 13.83
N VAL A 63 11.58 -18.76 12.82
CA VAL A 63 10.77 -19.97 12.96
C VAL A 63 11.63 -21.13 13.46
N ASP A 64 11.27 -21.72 14.60
CA ASP A 64 11.89 -22.94 15.14
C ASP A 64 11.01 -24.18 14.97
N ARG A 65 9.70 -23.98 14.80
CA ARG A 65 8.70 -25.03 14.71
C ARG A 65 7.52 -24.57 13.85
N ILE A 66 7.02 -25.49 13.04
CA ILE A 66 5.89 -25.27 12.14
C ILE A 66 4.77 -26.22 12.57
N GLU A 67 3.58 -25.68 12.80
CA GLU A 67 2.35 -26.45 12.92
C GLU A 67 1.41 -26.09 11.76
N ASP A 68 0.25 -26.73 11.69
CA ASP A 68 -0.71 -26.55 10.60
C ASP A 68 -1.17 -25.08 10.46
N ASP A 69 -1.53 -24.42 11.56
CA ASP A 69 -2.14 -23.08 11.56
C ASP A 69 -1.23 -21.94 12.04
N TRP A 70 -0.06 -22.24 12.61
CA TRP A 70 0.87 -21.23 13.12
C TRP A 70 2.35 -21.60 12.90
N PHE A 71 3.19 -20.59 13.03
CA PHE A 71 4.63 -20.71 13.23
C PHE A 71 4.94 -20.44 14.70
N ALA A 72 5.83 -21.22 15.29
CA ALA A 72 6.42 -20.92 16.59
C ALA A 72 7.92 -20.66 16.42
N GLY A 73 8.43 -19.76 17.23
CA GLY A 73 9.79 -19.29 17.09
C GLY A 73 10.17 -18.28 18.16
N GLU A 74 11.28 -17.61 17.92
CA GLU A 74 11.81 -16.55 18.78
C GLU A 74 11.74 -15.21 18.05
N LEU A 75 11.41 -14.14 18.77
CA LEU A 75 11.47 -12.79 18.23
C LEU A 75 12.90 -12.45 17.82
N ASP A 76 13.11 -12.08 16.57
CA ASP A 76 14.44 -11.74 16.02
C ASP A 76 14.68 -10.22 15.96
N SER A 77 13.60 -9.43 16.02
CA SER A 77 13.68 -7.98 16.13
C SER A 77 13.85 -7.51 17.58
N THR A 78 14.51 -6.38 17.76
CA THR A 78 14.52 -5.62 19.02
C THR A 78 13.34 -4.64 19.01
N PRO A 79 12.34 -4.79 19.89
CA PRO A 79 11.23 -3.82 19.98
C PRO A 79 11.75 -2.42 20.31
N SER A 80 11.13 -1.39 19.75
CA SER A 80 11.48 0.00 20.02
C SER A 80 10.83 0.53 21.29
N ASP A 81 9.52 0.34 21.43
CA ASP A 81 8.71 0.96 22.49
C ASP A 81 7.93 -0.07 23.33
N MET A 82 7.78 -1.31 22.89
CA MET A 82 7.03 -2.35 23.60
C MET A 82 7.79 -2.87 24.83
N LYS A 83 7.17 -2.82 26.02
CA LYS A 83 7.84 -3.17 27.30
C LYS A 83 7.79 -4.64 27.70
N ASN A 84 6.76 -5.37 27.25
CA ASN A 84 6.51 -6.75 27.65
C ASN A 84 7.03 -7.77 26.62
N LEU A 85 7.95 -7.34 25.77
CA LEU A 85 8.47 -8.11 24.66
C LEU A 85 9.95 -7.76 24.48
N GLU A 86 10.81 -8.76 24.30
CA GLU A 86 12.23 -8.59 24.03
C GLU A 86 12.73 -9.56 22.95
N ALA A 87 13.87 -9.23 22.33
CA ALA A 87 14.50 -10.12 21.36
C ALA A 87 14.85 -11.46 22.03
N GLY A 88 14.53 -12.56 21.35
CA GLY A 88 14.66 -13.92 21.87
C GLY A 88 13.42 -14.46 22.57
N ASP A 89 12.39 -13.63 22.81
CA ASP A 89 11.15 -14.12 23.42
C ASP A 89 10.46 -15.17 22.54
N PRO A 90 9.93 -16.25 23.14
CA PRO A 90 9.15 -17.23 22.41
C PRO A 90 7.80 -16.64 22.00
N VAL A 91 7.46 -16.78 20.71
CA VAL A 91 6.22 -16.24 20.14
C VAL A 91 5.58 -17.24 19.17
N GLY A 92 4.25 -17.20 19.10
CA GLY A 92 3.45 -17.91 18.10
C GLY A 92 2.81 -16.95 17.13
N VAL A 93 2.97 -17.15 15.83
CA VAL A 93 2.41 -16.32 14.76
C VAL A 93 1.46 -17.17 13.91
N PRO A 94 0.14 -16.91 13.92
CA PRO A 94 -0.79 -17.57 13.01
C PRO A 94 -0.39 -17.28 11.56
N ARG A 95 -0.56 -18.25 10.65
CA ARG A 95 -0.20 -18.07 9.24
C ARG A 95 -0.93 -16.88 8.60
N SER A 96 -2.15 -16.59 9.04
CA SER A 96 -2.95 -15.45 8.59
C SER A 96 -2.41 -14.08 9.03
N HIS A 97 -1.51 -14.04 10.02
CA HIS A 97 -0.92 -12.82 10.57
C HIS A 97 0.46 -12.52 9.97
N VAL A 98 0.96 -13.37 9.06
CA VAL A 98 2.23 -13.15 8.39
C VAL A 98 2.07 -12.05 7.35
N ILE A 99 2.88 -10.99 7.47
CA ILE A 99 2.93 -9.86 6.55
C ILE A 99 4.18 -9.86 5.67
N SER A 100 5.17 -10.73 5.94
CA SER A 100 6.35 -10.92 5.09
C SER A 100 7.07 -12.23 5.44
N VAL A 101 7.81 -12.78 4.48
CA VAL A 101 8.64 -13.98 4.63
C VAL A 101 10.05 -13.67 4.14
N PHE A 102 11.05 -14.10 4.89
CA PHE A 102 12.46 -14.05 4.50
C PHE A 102 13.11 -15.40 4.74
N THR A 103 13.84 -15.90 3.74
CA THR A 103 14.49 -17.21 3.81
C THR A 103 15.81 -17.13 4.56
N GLY A 104 15.96 -17.86 5.65
CA GLY A 104 17.16 -17.78 6.50
C GLY A 104 18.43 -18.31 5.83
N ASP A 105 18.26 -19.24 4.88
CA ASP A 105 19.34 -19.87 4.12
C ASP A 105 19.58 -19.23 2.74
N GLY A 106 18.82 -18.21 2.38
CA GLY A 106 18.89 -17.53 1.08
C GLY A 106 18.31 -18.33 -0.10
N ARG A 107 17.57 -19.43 0.15
CA ARG A 107 16.86 -20.14 -0.92
C ARG A 107 15.84 -19.23 -1.59
N LYS A 108 15.50 -19.51 -2.85
CA LYS A 108 14.41 -18.80 -3.52
C LYS A 108 13.06 -19.31 -3.02
N LEU A 109 12.13 -18.38 -2.79
CA LEU A 109 10.71 -18.71 -2.63
C LEU A 109 10.11 -19.11 -4.00
N PRO A 110 8.97 -19.82 -4.02
CA PRO A 110 8.25 -20.10 -5.25
C PRO A 110 8.05 -18.86 -6.11
N GLU A 111 8.26 -18.99 -7.42
CA GLU A 111 7.95 -17.92 -8.36
C GLU A 111 6.44 -17.67 -8.35
N ILE A 112 6.07 -16.40 -8.23
CA ILE A 112 4.69 -15.93 -8.28
C ILE A 112 4.60 -14.86 -9.37
N PRO A 113 3.42 -14.65 -9.97
CA PRO A 113 3.22 -13.52 -10.87
C PRO A 113 3.67 -12.22 -10.20
N PRO A 114 4.45 -11.36 -10.89
CA PRO A 114 4.82 -10.07 -10.34
C PRO A 114 3.55 -9.28 -10.05
N ARG A 115 3.52 -8.64 -8.88
CA ARG A 115 2.47 -7.69 -8.53
C ARG A 115 2.90 -6.31 -9.02
N PRO A 116 2.02 -5.54 -9.67
CA PRO A 116 2.31 -4.14 -9.95
C PRO A 116 2.53 -3.40 -8.63
N ASP A 117 3.53 -2.52 -8.60
CA ASP A 117 3.65 -1.54 -7.53
C ASP A 117 2.98 -0.23 -7.95
N TYR A 118 2.48 0.53 -6.98
CA TYR A 118 1.73 1.77 -7.21
C TYR A 118 2.35 2.94 -6.46
N TRP A 119 3.68 2.94 -6.36
CA TRP A 119 4.41 3.93 -5.55
C TRP A 119 4.77 5.20 -6.32
N GLN A 120 4.72 5.18 -7.66
CA GLN A 120 4.83 6.40 -8.46
C GLN A 120 3.80 7.42 -7.98
N ARG A 121 4.18 8.69 -8.06
CA ARG A 121 3.41 9.79 -7.49
C ARG A 121 2.43 10.39 -8.49
N CYS A 122 1.35 10.98 -8.01
CA CYS A 122 0.39 11.71 -8.82
C CYS A 122 -0.12 12.94 -8.06
N PHE A 123 -0.61 13.92 -8.80
CA PHE A 123 -1.44 14.97 -8.20
C PHE A 123 -2.88 14.52 -8.12
N VAL A 124 -3.52 14.80 -7.00
CA VAL A 124 -4.92 14.44 -6.75
C VAL A 124 -5.61 15.53 -5.95
N ASP A 125 -6.85 15.84 -6.31
CA ASP A 125 -7.69 16.72 -5.48
C ASP A 125 -8.01 16.04 -4.14
N VAL A 126 -7.90 16.79 -3.04
CA VAL A 126 -8.03 16.25 -1.67
C VAL A 126 -9.42 15.65 -1.41
N CYS A 127 -10.45 16.14 -2.08
CA CYS A 127 -11.80 15.58 -1.99
C CYS A 127 -11.88 14.08 -2.34
N ILE A 128 -10.99 13.58 -3.21
CA ILE A 128 -10.89 12.14 -3.53
C ILE A 128 -10.30 11.37 -2.34
N LEU A 129 -9.22 11.91 -1.74
CA LEU A 129 -8.55 11.28 -0.60
C LEU A 129 -9.45 11.22 0.64
N GLU A 130 -10.28 12.24 0.83
CA GLU A 130 -11.29 12.38 1.89
C GLU A 130 -12.58 11.57 1.61
N ARG A 131 -12.67 10.85 0.49
CA ARG A 131 -13.86 10.10 0.06
C ARG A 131 -15.13 10.96 -0.11
N ARG A 132 -14.96 12.26 -0.36
CA ARG A 132 -16.06 13.16 -0.75
C ARG A 132 -16.36 13.07 -2.25
N SER A 133 -15.37 12.67 -3.05
CA SER A 133 -15.51 12.46 -4.48
C SER A 133 -14.83 11.18 -4.95
N HIS A 134 -15.20 10.73 -6.14
CA HIS A 134 -14.46 9.76 -6.93
C HIS A 134 -13.54 10.51 -7.90
N VAL A 135 -12.65 9.81 -8.59
CA VAL A 135 -11.88 10.39 -9.70
C VAL A 135 -12.86 10.63 -10.86
N ASP A 136 -13.37 11.85 -10.97
CA ASP A 136 -14.36 12.21 -12.00
C ASP A 136 -13.66 12.51 -13.33
N TYR A 137 -12.49 13.12 -13.26
CA TYR A 137 -11.70 13.47 -14.43
C TYR A 137 -10.23 13.19 -14.19
N LEU A 138 -9.57 12.55 -15.15
CA LEU A 138 -8.14 12.24 -15.06
C LEU A 138 -7.44 12.44 -16.38
N TYR A 139 -6.16 12.79 -16.30
CA TYR A 139 -5.31 12.99 -17.45
C TYR A 139 -3.86 12.69 -17.09
N ARG A 140 -3.06 12.40 -18.12
CA ARG A 140 -1.64 12.08 -17.96
C ARG A 140 -0.78 13.07 -18.73
N GLU A 141 0.10 13.75 -18.03
CA GLU A 141 1.12 14.64 -18.58
C GLU A 141 2.48 13.92 -18.65
N PRO A 142 3.44 14.40 -19.46
CA PRO A 142 4.82 13.98 -19.32
C PRO A 142 5.29 14.23 -17.88
N PRO A 143 5.87 13.24 -17.19
CA PRO A 143 6.35 13.43 -15.82
C PRO A 143 7.40 14.55 -15.74
N ASP A 144 7.12 15.58 -14.94
CA ASP A 144 7.97 16.79 -14.85
C ASP A 144 8.27 17.21 -13.40
N MET A 145 7.70 16.51 -12.41
CA MET A 145 7.77 16.89 -10.99
C MET A 145 8.74 16.07 -10.14
N ALA A 146 9.44 15.10 -10.72
CA ALA A 146 10.44 14.30 -10.01
C ALA A 146 11.66 15.17 -9.60
N ARG A 147 12.08 15.07 -8.33
CA ARG A 147 13.21 15.81 -7.77
C ARG A 147 14.37 14.88 -7.41
N GLU A 148 15.58 15.44 -7.35
CA GLU A 148 16.74 14.71 -6.85
C GLU A 148 16.50 14.26 -5.40
N GLY A 149 16.62 12.95 -5.16
CA GLY A 149 16.36 12.33 -3.85
C GLY A 149 14.94 11.77 -3.68
N ASP A 150 14.04 11.97 -4.64
CA ASP A 150 12.73 11.32 -4.61
C ASP A 150 12.89 9.79 -4.71
N THR A 151 12.25 9.08 -3.78
CA THR A 151 12.24 7.61 -3.80
C THR A 151 11.41 7.08 -4.96
N TYR A 152 10.34 7.79 -5.33
CA TYR A 152 9.43 7.40 -6.40
C TYR A 152 9.12 8.60 -7.29
N PRO A 153 9.18 8.43 -8.63
CA PRO A 153 9.02 9.54 -9.57
C PRO A 153 7.55 9.95 -9.71
N ASP A 154 7.32 11.12 -10.32
CA ASP A 154 6.02 11.49 -10.86
C ASP A 154 5.58 10.48 -11.93
N SER A 155 4.33 10.05 -11.88
CA SER A 155 3.70 9.19 -12.88
C SER A 155 3.17 9.97 -14.09
N GLY A 156 3.00 11.28 -13.93
CA GLY A 156 2.32 12.15 -14.87
C GLY A 156 0.80 12.21 -14.67
N TRP A 157 0.22 11.33 -13.84
CA TRP A 157 -1.22 11.34 -13.58
C TRP A 157 -1.62 12.57 -12.75
N ARG A 158 -2.75 13.16 -13.16
CA ARG A 158 -3.42 14.27 -12.51
C ARG A 158 -4.90 13.89 -12.36
N LEU A 159 -5.37 13.84 -11.14
CA LEU A 159 -6.65 13.23 -10.78
C LEU A 159 -7.54 14.29 -10.14
N ARG A 160 -8.72 14.51 -10.72
CA ARG A 160 -9.64 15.57 -10.32
C ARG A 160 -10.95 14.98 -9.82
N GLY A 161 -11.47 15.58 -8.76
CA GLY A 161 -12.79 15.23 -8.23
C GLY A 161 -13.92 15.78 -9.10
N THR A 162 -15.14 15.47 -8.71
CA THR A 162 -16.36 16.09 -9.26
C THR A 162 -16.35 17.60 -9.06
N PRO A 163 -16.88 18.40 -10.01
CA PRO A 163 -16.94 19.86 -9.89
C PRO A 163 -17.50 20.36 -8.56
N GLU A 164 -18.57 19.73 -8.04
CA GLU A 164 -19.21 20.12 -6.79
C GLU A 164 -18.28 19.97 -5.58
N ALA A 165 -17.51 18.88 -5.53
CA ALA A 165 -16.61 18.59 -4.42
C ALA A 165 -15.35 19.47 -4.45
N ILE A 166 -14.92 19.89 -5.65
CA ILE A 166 -13.85 20.87 -5.84
C ILE A 166 -14.33 22.26 -5.43
N GLU A 167 -15.57 22.63 -5.78
CA GLU A 167 -16.17 23.91 -5.36
C GLU A 167 -16.25 24.02 -3.83
N GLU A 168 -16.58 22.93 -3.14
CA GLU A 168 -16.54 22.86 -1.67
C GLU A 168 -15.14 23.11 -1.07
N ASP A 169 -14.08 22.84 -1.84
CA ASP A 169 -12.69 23.05 -1.42
C ASP A 169 -12.15 24.45 -1.78
N GLU A 170 -12.95 25.30 -2.43
CA GLU A 170 -12.53 26.66 -2.78
C GLU A 170 -12.11 27.46 -1.54
N GLY A 171 -10.90 28.00 -1.59
CA GLY A 171 -10.32 28.79 -0.50
C GLY A 171 -9.59 27.95 0.57
N ARG A 172 -9.55 26.62 0.45
CA ARG A 172 -8.59 25.79 1.22
C ARG A 172 -7.17 26.03 0.72
N GLU A 173 -6.20 25.98 1.62
CA GLU A 173 -4.77 26.03 1.25
C GLU A 173 -4.32 24.70 0.63
N ASP A 174 -4.92 23.58 1.07
CA ASP A 174 -4.55 22.22 0.66
C ASP A 174 -5.65 21.60 -0.23
N GLN A 175 -5.83 22.13 -1.45
CA GLN A 175 -6.85 21.63 -2.38
C GLN A 175 -6.38 20.37 -3.14
N PHE A 176 -5.07 20.16 -3.24
CA PHE A 176 -4.46 19.03 -3.93
C PHE A 176 -3.28 18.48 -3.13
N GLU A 177 -2.99 17.20 -3.32
CA GLU A 177 -1.85 16.52 -2.72
C GLU A 177 -1.01 15.79 -3.77
N TYR A 178 0.27 15.58 -3.45
CA TYR A 178 1.21 14.78 -4.23
C TYR A 178 1.50 13.47 -3.49
N VAL A 179 0.77 12.42 -3.85
CA VAL A 179 0.75 11.12 -3.15
C VAL A 179 1.06 9.96 -4.09
N ALA A 180 1.27 8.77 -3.54
CA ALA A 180 1.42 7.57 -4.36
C ALA A 180 0.09 7.22 -5.06
N LEU A 181 0.15 6.72 -6.30
CA LEU A 181 -1.02 6.22 -7.02
C LEU A 181 -1.85 5.26 -6.17
N GLY A 182 -1.18 4.34 -5.46
CA GLY A 182 -1.83 3.37 -4.58
C GLY A 182 -2.67 4.01 -3.49
N ALA A 183 -2.30 5.20 -2.99
CA ALA A 183 -3.09 5.91 -1.99
C ALA A 183 -4.44 6.36 -2.56
N VAL A 184 -4.47 6.75 -3.84
CA VAL A 184 -5.69 7.12 -4.55
C VAL A 184 -6.50 5.86 -4.92
N LEU A 185 -5.85 4.81 -5.39
CA LEU A 185 -6.51 3.53 -5.73
C LEU A 185 -7.19 2.89 -4.50
N ASN A 186 -6.63 3.04 -3.30
CA ASN A 186 -7.31 2.61 -2.05
C ASN A 186 -8.61 3.38 -1.75
N ARG A 187 -8.84 4.52 -2.42
CA ARG A 187 -10.06 5.33 -2.31
C ARG A 187 -10.99 5.10 -3.49
N ASP A 188 -10.44 5.03 -4.68
CA ASP A 188 -11.15 4.81 -5.94
C ASP A 188 -10.23 4.14 -6.95
N ASP A 189 -10.48 2.87 -7.26
CA ASP A 189 -9.70 2.06 -8.18
C ASP A 189 -10.37 1.83 -9.54
N ARG A 190 -11.50 2.50 -9.82
CA ARG A 190 -12.25 2.36 -11.08
C ARG A 190 -11.39 2.57 -12.32
N TRP A 191 -10.35 3.39 -12.22
CA TRP A 191 -9.45 3.79 -13.30
C TRP A 191 -8.14 2.99 -13.34
N VAL A 192 -7.96 1.96 -12.50
CA VAL A 192 -6.71 1.17 -12.43
C VAL A 192 -6.30 0.59 -13.79
N HIS A 193 -7.28 0.28 -14.63
CA HIS A 193 -7.08 -0.26 -15.97
C HIS A 193 -6.50 0.76 -16.97
N LEU A 194 -6.46 2.05 -16.62
CA LEU A 194 -5.92 3.13 -17.45
C LEU A 194 -4.46 3.46 -17.13
N LEU A 195 -3.88 2.92 -16.06
CA LEU A 195 -2.57 3.33 -15.54
C LEU A 195 -1.42 3.23 -16.56
N ASP A 196 -1.54 2.30 -17.50
CA ASP A 196 -0.54 2.03 -18.54
C ASP A 196 -0.69 2.92 -19.78
N GLU A 197 -1.69 3.81 -19.84
CA GLU A 197 -1.87 4.73 -20.98
C GLU A 197 -0.74 5.77 -21.07
N GLU A 198 -0.21 6.01 -22.26
CA GLU A 198 0.88 6.98 -22.49
C GLU A 198 0.47 8.42 -22.14
N PRO A 199 1.43 9.31 -21.78
CA PRO A 199 1.16 10.74 -21.63
C PRO A 199 0.46 11.37 -22.84
N GLY A 200 -0.40 12.36 -22.59
CA GLY A 200 -1.23 13.04 -23.60
C GLY A 200 -2.67 12.52 -23.69
N VAL A 201 -3.10 11.71 -22.73
CA VAL A 201 -4.48 11.19 -22.62
C VAL A 201 -5.28 11.93 -21.56
N ALA A 202 -6.60 11.98 -21.75
CA ALA A 202 -7.55 12.41 -20.75
C ALA A 202 -8.85 11.61 -20.84
N PHE A 203 -9.50 11.48 -19.69
CA PHE A 203 -10.70 10.68 -19.53
C PHE A 203 -11.66 11.36 -18.56
N GLN A 204 -12.95 11.26 -18.88
CA GLN A 204 -14.04 11.73 -18.04
C GLN A 204 -14.87 10.53 -17.60
N TRP A 205 -15.22 10.47 -16.33
CA TRP A 205 -16.17 9.49 -15.81
C TRP A 205 -17.54 9.72 -16.45
N ASP A 206 -18.10 8.65 -17.00
CA ASP A 206 -19.45 8.63 -17.53
C ASP A 206 -20.35 7.75 -16.67
N ALA A 207 -21.29 8.40 -15.96
CA ALA A 207 -22.18 7.72 -15.03
C ALA A 207 -23.17 6.77 -15.72
N GLU A 208 -23.45 6.96 -17.01
CA GLU A 208 -24.36 6.09 -17.77
C GLU A 208 -23.71 4.74 -18.08
N THR A 209 -22.47 4.75 -18.57
CA THR A 209 -21.70 3.53 -18.86
C THR A 209 -20.97 2.96 -17.65
N GLN A 210 -20.86 3.75 -16.57
CA GLN A 210 -20.03 3.44 -15.40
C GLN A 210 -18.58 3.17 -15.77
N ASP A 211 -18.06 3.94 -16.73
CA ASP A 211 -16.72 3.80 -17.26
C ASP A 211 -16.13 5.16 -17.65
N TYR A 212 -14.85 5.18 -17.97
CA TYR A 212 -14.12 6.36 -18.40
C TYR A 212 -14.15 6.51 -19.91
N LEU A 213 -14.69 7.63 -20.39
CA LEU A 213 -14.68 7.98 -21.80
C LEU A 213 -13.47 8.86 -22.10
N ARG A 214 -12.68 8.45 -23.11
CA ARG A 214 -11.57 9.26 -23.61
C ARG A 214 -12.11 10.59 -24.14
N THR A 215 -11.50 11.68 -23.73
CA THR A 215 -11.87 13.04 -24.12
C THR A 215 -10.65 13.82 -24.60
N GLU A 216 -10.90 14.93 -25.30
CA GLU A 216 -9.84 15.84 -25.74
C GLU A 216 -9.46 16.81 -24.62
N ARG A 217 -8.19 17.24 -24.61
CA ARG A 217 -7.66 18.31 -23.75
C ARG A 217 -7.43 19.55 -24.60
N PRO A 218 -8.28 20.59 -24.52
CA PRO A 218 -8.02 21.83 -25.24
C PRO A 218 -6.72 22.52 -24.79
N ASP A 219 -6.31 22.31 -23.54
CA ASP A 219 -5.22 22.98 -22.83
C ASP A 219 -3.84 22.30 -22.96
N LEU A 220 -3.77 21.05 -23.44
CA LEU A 220 -2.49 20.38 -23.76
C LEU A 220 -2.13 20.44 -25.25
N LEU A 221 -2.99 21.01 -26.09
CA LEU A 221 -2.77 21.15 -27.54
C LEU A 221 -1.95 22.40 -27.93
N GLU A 222 -1.68 23.33 -27.01
CA GLU A 222 -1.05 24.63 -27.31
C GLU A 222 0.43 24.76 -26.91
N SER A 223 1.21 23.68 -26.86
CA SER A 223 2.67 23.75 -26.65
C SER A 223 3.49 23.26 -27.84
N GLY A 224 2.88 23.16 -29.02
CA GLY A 224 3.58 22.93 -30.29
C GLY A 224 3.33 24.10 -31.25
N ASP A 225 4.14 25.15 -31.13
CA ASP A 225 4.64 26.01 -32.22
C ASP A 225 5.05 27.39 -31.67
N ALA A 226 6.30 27.50 -31.24
CA ALA A 226 7.02 28.76 -31.18
C ALA A 226 8.53 28.52 -31.41
N GLU A 227 8.87 28.02 -32.60
CA GLU A 227 10.18 28.29 -33.21
C GLU A 227 9.99 29.35 -34.30
N GLU A 228 10.42 30.59 -34.02
CA GLU A 228 10.89 31.56 -35.01
C GLU A 228 12.36 31.89 -34.72
#